data_AF-A0A7C1CGY5-F1
#
_entry.id   AF-A0A7C1CGY5-F1
#
_cell.length_a   1.000
_cell.length_b   1.000
_cell.length_c   1.000
_cell.angle_alpha   90.00
_cell.angle_beta   90.00
_cell.angle_gamma   90.00
#
_symmetry.space_group_name_H-M   'P 1'
#
loop_
_entity.id
_entity.type
_entity.pdbx_description
1 polymer ?
#
loop_
_entity_poly.entity_id
_entity_poly.type
_entity_poly.pdbx_seq_one_letter_code
_entity_poly.pdbx_strand_id
1 'polypeptide(L)'
;HRLSELYQRVKPLFRKDTRTGLRIARATVTLPESGEEATIIFSRDYCEPQGSDIKGARKDKDPKWVAFLSTDTRLHASTIIRKYTNRWAIEVCFKESKQLLELGKDQSNSFNAQVCATTLSFLRYNLLGFLNEIEKYPTMGGLFEHLAEQSGMVTYAHRLWAFFKGLFKYSLKCIFALMQIEDDLSPFIDSIDQALCPHLRIRGCET
;
A
#
# COMPACT_ATOMS: atom_id res chain seq x y z
N HIS A 1 -36.17 -20.84 12.07
CA HIS A 1 -35.77 -20.05 13.25
C HIS A 1 -35.62 -18.58 12.88
N ARG A 2 -36.24 -17.64 13.62
CA ARG A 2 -36.07 -16.20 13.35
C ARG A 2 -34.74 -15.71 13.94
N LEU A 3 -33.92 -15.01 13.16
CA LEU A 3 -32.63 -14.45 13.61
C LEU A 3 -32.78 -13.55 14.86
N SER A 4 -33.92 -12.88 14.99
CA SER A 4 -34.25 -12.03 16.15
C SER A 4 -34.33 -12.80 17.46
N GLU A 5 -34.88 -14.02 17.45
CA GLU A 5 -34.97 -14.89 18.64
C GLU A 5 -33.58 -15.38 19.05
N LEU A 6 -32.77 -15.74 18.05
CA LEU A 6 -31.41 -16.19 18.26
C LEU A 6 -30.53 -15.06 18.82
N TYR A 7 -30.72 -13.84 18.32
CA TYR A 7 -30.09 -12.66 18.89
C TYR A 7 -30.46 -12.43 20.37
N GLN A 8 -31.73 -12.59 20.77
CA GLN A 8 -32.12 -12.44 22.18
C GLN A 8 -31.42 -13.45 23.09
N ARG A 9 -31.22 -14.70 22.64
CA ARG A 9 -30.47 -15.73 23.38
C ARG A 9 -28.99 -15.39 23.54
N VAL A 10 -28.42 -14.74 22.54
CA VAL A 10 -26.98 -14.45 22.45
C VAL A 10 -26.63 -13.06 23.00
N LYS A 11 -27.64 -12.21 23.23
CA LYS A 11 -27.56 -10.88 23.84
C LYS A 11 -26.73 -10.78 25.14
N PRO A 12 -26.79 -11.73 26.10
CA PRO A 12 -25.94 -11.67 27.29
C PRO A 12 -24.50 -12.14 27.06
N LEU A 13 -24.22 -12.83 25.95
CA LEU A 13 -22.93 -13.45 25.65
C LEU A 13 -21.95 -12.54 24.89
N PHE A 14 -22.31 -11.27 24.68
CA PHE A 14 -21.45 -10.30 24.01
C PHE A 14 -20.17 -10.05 24.80
N ARG A 15 -19.04 -10.25 24.15
CA ARG A 15 -17.71 -9.95 24.69
C ARG A 15 -17.00 -8.97 23.75
N LYS A 16 -16.16 -8.11 24.31
CA LYS A 16 -15.32 -7.24 23.50
C LYS A 16 -14.18 -8.08 22.93
N ASP A 17 -14.09 -8.14 21.61
CA ASP A 17 -12.99 -8.81 20.93
C ASP A 17 -11.76 -7.88 20.92
N THR A 18 -10.61 -8.40 21.35
CA THR A 18 -9.36 -7.62 21.42
C THR A 18 -8.79 -7.33 20.04
N ARG A 19 -9.07 -8.17 19.03
CA ARG A 19 -8.54 -8.01 17.66
C ARG A 19 -9.28 -6.97 16.83
N THR A 20 -10.59 -6.91 16.95
CA THR A 20 -11.43 -5.96 16.18
C THR A 20 -11.88 -4.77 17.01
N GLY A 21 -11.81 -4.84 18.34
CA GLY A 21 -12.36 -3.83 19.25
C GLY A 21 -13.90 -3.85 19.35
N LEU A 22 -14.57 -4.68 18.53
CA LEU A 22 -16.02 -4.79 18.43
C LEU A 22 -16.61 -5.64 19.56
N ARG A 23 -17.88 -5.39 19.88
CA ARG A 23 -18.63 -6.26 20.78
C ARG A 23 -19.25 -7.38 19.97
N ILE A 24 -18.76 -8.59 20.18
CA ILE A 24 -19.09 -9.75 19.37
C ILE A 24 -19.70 -10.84 20.24
N ALA A 25 -20.68 -11.55 19.71
CA ALA A 25 -21.21 -12.77 20.28
C ALA A 25 -21.34 -13.85 19.21
N ARG A 26 -21.10 -15.10 19.60
CA ARG A 26 -21.04 -16.25 18.69
C ARG A 26 -22.15 -17.23 19.00
N ALA A 27 -22.78 -17.75 17.96
CA ALA A 27 -23.73 -18.85 18.06
C ALA A 27 -23.47 -19.87 16.96
N THR A 28 -23.52 -21.15 17.31
CA THR A 28 -23.48 -22.24 16.32
C THR A 28 -24.92 -22.66 16.02
N VAL A 29 -25.24 -22.84 14.75
CA VAL A 29 -26.55 -23.23 14.24
C VAL A 29 -26.38 -24.35 13.25
N THR A 30 -27.37 -25.25 13.20
CA THR A 30 -27.45 -26.26 12.14
C THR A 30 -28.30 -25.71 11.01
N LEU A 31 -27.79 -25.77 9.78
CA LEU A 31 -28.52 -25.29 8.60
C LEU A 31 -29.69 -26.25 8.31
N PRO A 32 -30.92 -25.72 8.10
CA PRO A 32 -32.12 -26.54 7.99
C PRO A 32 -32.17 -27.43 6.73
N GLU A 33 -31.43 -27.07 5.68
CA GLU A 33 -31.45 -27.79 4.40
C GLU A 33 -30.29 -28.76 4.22
N SER A 34 -29.10 -28.45 4.75
CA SER A 34 -27.90 -29.29 4.56
C SER A 34 -27.54 -30.14 5.78
N GLY A 35 -28.08 -29.84 6.96
CA GLY A 35 -27.65 -30.48 8.21
C GLY A 35 -26.23 -30.09 8.66
N GLU A 36 -25.56 -29.21 7.92
CA GLU A 36 -24.22 -28.75 8.25
C GLU A 36 -24.24 -27.72 9.39
N GLU A 37 -23.20 -27.75 10.23
CA GLU A 37 -23.00 -26.73 11.25
C GLU A 37 -22.46 -25.44 10.63
N ALA A 38 -23.10 -24.33 10.93
CA ALA A 38 -22.63 -22.99 10.60
C ALA A 38 -22.52 -22.15 11.87
N THR A 39 -21.62 -21.18 11.87
CA THR A 39 -21.47 -20.20 12.93
C THR A 39 -22.07 -18.87 12.51
N ILE A 40 -22.93 -18.30 13.34
CA ILE A 40 -23.38 -16.92 13.25
C ILE A 40 -22.63 -16.07 14.27
N ILE A 41 -22.10 -14.96 13.80
CA ILE A 41 -21.42 -13.96 14.60
C ILE A 41 -22.28 -12.71 14.61
N PHE A 42 -22.73 -12.32 15.79
CA PHE A 42 -23.40 -11.05 15.99
C PHE A 42 -22.38 -10.00 16.40
N SER A 43 -22.37 -8.87 15.72
CA SER A 43 -21.59 -7.71 16.07
C SER A 43 -22.49 -6.55 16.46
N ARG A 44 -22.15 -5.90 17.57
CA ARG A 44 -22.63 -4.57 17.93
C ARG A 44 -21.53 -3.57 17.62
N ASP A 45 -21.95 -2.38 17.19
CA ASP A 45 -21.06 -1.28 16.86
C ASP A 45 -20.22 -1.49 15.58
N TYR A 46 -20.50 -2.54 14.80
CA TYR A 46 -19.96 -2.65 13.44
C TYR A 46 -20.62 -1.59 12.56
N CYS A 47 -19.79 -0.70 12.02
CA CYS A 47 -20.17 0.22 10.96
C CYS A 47 -19.48 -0.25 9.69
N GLU A 48 -20.24 -0.40 8.59
CA GLU A 48 -19.62 -0.58 7.28
C GLU A 48 -18.77 0.66 6.98
N PRO A 49 -17.57 0.50 6.39
CA PRO A 49 -16.72 1.62 6.06
C PRO A 49 -17.45 2.50 5.03
N GLN A 50 -18.06 3.61 5.46
CA GLN A 50 -18.70 4.56 4.54
C GLN A 50 -17.61 5.45 3.93
N GLY A 51 -17.60 5.56 2.60
CA GLY A 51 -16.59 6.31 1.83
C GLY A 51 -16.68 7.85 1.95
N SER A 52 -17.43 8.38 2.90
CA SER A 52 -17.38 9.80 3.27
C SER A 52 -17.99 10.00 4.64
N ASP A 53 -17.20 10.47 5.59
CA ASP A 53 -17.70 11.13 6.79
C ASP A 53 -18.41 12.42 6.35
N ILE A 54 -19.67 12.32 5.95
CA ILE A 54 -20.51 13.50 5.77
C ILE A 54 -20.74 14.06 7.18
N LYS A 55 -19.97 15.08 7.55
CA LYS A 55 -20.18 15.87 8.76
C LYS A 55 -21.65 16.32 8.80
N GLY A 56 -22.46 15.70 9.67
CA GLY A 56 -23.87 16.02 9.86
C GLY A 56 -24.88 14.90 9.61
N ALA A 57 -24.48 13.68 9.27
CA ALA A 57 -25.41 12.55 9.19
C ALA A 57 -26.08 12.30 10.57
N ARG A 58 -27.42 12.32 10.59
CA ARG A 58 -28.20 11.99 11.80
C ARG A 58 -27.78 10.59 12.27
N LYS A 59 -27.22 10.50 13.49
CA LYS A 59 -27.02 9.21 14.17
C LYS A 59 -28.39 8.55 14.28
N ASP A 60 -28.59 7.48 13.53
CA ASP A 60 -29.79 6.67 13.66
C ASP A 60 -29.88 6.18 15.11
N LYS A 61 -31.09 6.19 15.67
CA LYS A 61 -31.31 5.80 17.06
C LYS A 61 -31.19 4.27 17.14
N ASP A 62 -30.23 3.84 17.96
CA ASP A 62 -29.76 2.47 18.22
C ASP A 62 -28.82 1.83 17.18
N PRO A 63 -27.69 1.25 17.62
CA PRO A 63 -26.86 0.43 16.74
C PRO A 63 -27.64 -0.85 16.38
N LYS A 64 -28.17 -0.90 15.16
CA LYS A 64 -28.73 -2.11 14.56
C LYS A 64 -27.63 -3.17 14.56
N TRP A 65 -27.84 -4.26 15.29
CA TRP A 65 -26.89 -5.38 15.31
C TRP A 65 -26.73 -5.95 13.90
N VAL A 66 -25.53 -6.43 13.59
CA VAL A 66 -25.23 -7.08 12.31
C VAL A 66 -24.87 -8.53 12.58
N ALA A 67 -25.32 -9.45 11.72
CA ALA A 67 -25.01 -10.86 11.82
C ALA A 67 -24.21 -11.32 10.60
N PHE A 68 -23.12 -12.03 10.84
CA PHE A 68 -22.26 -12.64 9.83
C PHE A 68 -22.39 -14.16 9.94
N LEU A 69 -22.70 -14.83 8.84
CA LEU A 69 -22.80 -16.29 8.78
C LEU A 69 -21.50 -16.87 8.21
N SER A 70 -21.00 -17.95 8.77
CA SER A 70 -19.87 -18.69 8.20
C SER A 70 -20.11 -20.18 8.30
N THR A 71 -19.85 -20.89 7.20
CA THR A 71 -19.87 -22.35 7.14
C THR A 71 -18.65 -22.98 7.83
N ASP A 72 -17.54 -22.24 7.96
CA ASP A 72 -16.36 -22.73 8.68
C ASP A 72 -16.46 -22.37 10.17
N THR A 73 -16.83 -23.36 10.97
CA THR A 73 -16.96 -23.23 12.43
C THR A 73 -15.61 -23.15 13.16
N ARG A 74 -14.47 -23.32 12.49
CA ARG A 74 -13.16 -23.22 13.15
C ARG A 74 -12.59 -21.81 13.12
N LEU A 75 -13.13 -20.94 12.24
CA LEU A 75 -12.61 -19.58 12.10
C LEU A 75 -12.93 -18.72 13.33
N HIS A 76 -11.96 -17.89 13.67
CA HIS A 76 -12.15 -16.84 14.68
C HIS A 76 -13.08 -15.74 14.14
N ALA A 77 -13.87 -15.14 15.03
CA ALA A 77 -14.85 -14.15 14.63
C ALA A 77 -14.26 -12.94 13.90
N SER A 78 -13.09 -12.45 14.35
CA SER A 78 -12.34 -11.39 13.67
C SER A 78 -11.99 -11.73 12.22
N THR A 79 -11.66 -13.00 11.93
CA THR A 79 -11.28 -13.43 10.59
C THR A 79 -12.49 -13.47 9.67
N ILE A 80 -13.63 -13.93 10.19
CA ILE A 80 -14.89 -13.93 9.45
C ILE A 80 -15.29 -12.49 9.12
N ILE A 81 -15.30 -11.59 10.11
CA ILE A 81 -15.62 -10.18 9.89
C ILE A 81 -14.67 -9.56 8.87
N ARG A 82 -13.35 -9.79 8.98
CA ARG A 82 -12.36 -9.29 8.01
C ARG A 82 -12.63 -9.78 6.59
N LYS A 83 -12.98 -11.06 6.42
CA LYS A 83 -13.37 -11.60 5.10
C LYS A 83 -14.63 -10.90 4.57
N TYR A 84 -15.60 -10.62 5.44
CA TYR A 84 -16.79 -9.86 5.09
C TYR A 84 -16.50 -8.40 4.75
N THR A 85 -15.49 -7.77 5.37
CA THR A 85 -15.06 -6.42 5.00
C THR A 85 -14.58 -6.35 3.54
N ASN A 86 -13.92 -7.40 3.03
CA ASN A 86 -13.52 -7.45 1.62
C ASN A 86 -14.71 -7.42 0.65
N ARG A 87 -15.91 -7.85 1.06
CA ARG A 87 -17.13 -7.73 0.24
C ARG A 87 -17.41 -6.29 -0.15
N TRP A 88 -17.14 -5.34 0.76
CA TRP A 88 -17.40 -3.93 0.54
C TRP A 88 -16.57 -3.36 -0.61
N ALA A 89 -15.35 -3.88 -0.85
CA ALA A 89 -14.54 -3.47 -1.99
C ALA A 89 -15.26 -3.68 -3.33
N ILE A 90 -16.13 -4.69 -3.45
CA ILE A 90 -16.95 -4.91 -4.64
C ILE A 90 -17.99 -3.80 -4.80
N GLU A 91 -18.61 -3.35 -3.72
CA GLU A 91 -19.59 -2.24 -3.76
C GLU A 91 -18.93 -0.92 -4.16
N VAL A 92 -17.71 -0.66 -3.65
CA VAL A 92 -16.89 0.48 -4.08
C VAL A 92 -16.57 0.38 -5.56
N CYS A 93 -16.09 -0.78 -6.01
CA CYS A 93 -15.80 -1.03 -7.41
C CYS A 93 -17.02 -0.75 -8.30
N PHE A 94 -18.21 -1.23 -7.93
CA PHE A 94 -19.44 -0.93 -8.67
C PHE A 94 -19.82 0.56 -8.63
N LYS A 95 -19.65 1.21 -7.48
CA LYS A 95 -19.94 2.65 -7.33
C LYS A 95 -19.02 3.47 -8.22
N GLU A 96 -17.71 3.25 -8.13
CA GLU A 96 -16.69 3.94 -8.93
C GLU A 96 -16.86 3.63 -10.42
N SER A 97 -17.12 2.38 -10.77
CA SER A 97 -17.34 1.99 -12.17
C SER A 97 -18.55 2.69 -12.79
N LYS A 98 -19.66 2.83 -12.05
CA LYS A 98 -20.86 3.57 -12.52
C LYS A 98 -20.63 5.07 -12.59
N GLN A 99 -19.99 5.65 -11.57
CA GLN A 99 -19.81 7.10 -11.45
C GLN A 99 -18.75 7.61 -12.43
N LEU A 100 -17.58 6.97 -12.47
CA LEU A 100 -16.37 7.46 -13.13
C LEU A 100 -16.05 6.71 -14.43
N LEU A 101 -16.41 5.43 -14.54
CA LEU A 101 -16.00 4.59 -15.68
C LEU A 101 -17.14 4.24 -16.63
N GLU A 102 -18.27 4.94 -16.49
CA GLU A 102 -19.42 4.88 -17.41
C GLU A 102 -20.09 3.51 -17.52
N LEU A 103 -19.94 2.66 -16.51
CA LEU A 103 -20.60 1.35 -16.46
C LEU A 103 -22.12 1.53 -16.58
N GLY A 104 -22.69 0.97 -17.65
CA GLY A 104 -24.13 1.02 -17.94
C GLY A 104 -24.63 2.33 -18.58
N LYS A 105 -23.74 3.22 -19.02
CA LYS A 105 -24.12 4.45 -19.74
C LYS A 105 -24.18 4.30 -21.26
N ASP A 106 -23.71 3.18 -21.82
CA ASP A 106 -23.76 2.90 -23.25
C ASP A 106 -25.21 2.87 -23.77
N GLN A 107 -25.49 3.65 -24.81
CA GLN A 107 -26.81 3.76 -25.46
C GLN A 107 -26.88 2.95 -26.76
N SER A 108 -25.87 2.12 -27.05
CA SER A 108 -25.86 1.27 -28.23
C SER A 108 -26.98 0.22 -28.18
N ASN A 109 -27.65 0.01 -29.32
CA ASN A 109 -28.70 -1.00 -29.47
C ASN A 109 -28.14 -2.41 -29.74
N SER A 110 -26.81 -2.55 -29.85
CA SER A 110 -26.16 -3.86 -30.06
C SER A 110 -25.77 -4.48 -28.73
N PHE A 111 -26.23 -5.71 -28.48
CA PHE A 111 -25.83 -6.48 -27.29
C PHE A 111 -24.30 -6.62 -27.18
N ASN A 112 -23.63 -6.88 -28.31
CA ASN A 112 -22.17 -7.01 -28.34
C ASN A 112 -21.48 -5.70 -27.94
N ALA A 113 -22.04 -4.55 -28.32
CA ALA A 113 -21.51 -3.25 -27.92
C ALA A 113 -21.66 -3.03 -26.41
N GLN A 114 -22.82 -3.35 -25.83
CA GLN A 114 -23.07 -3.23 -24.39
C GLN A 114 -22.16 -4.15 -23.56
N VAL A 115 -21.92 -5.39 -24.03
CA VAL A 115 -20.98 -6.32 -23.41
C VAL A 115 -19.55 -5.77 -23.48
N CYS A 116 -19.14 -5.24 -24.63
CA CYS A 116 -17.83 -4.62 -24.81
C CYS A 116 -17.64 -3.41 -23.89
N ALA A 117 -18.62 -2.49 -23.84
CA ALA A 117 -18.60 -1.30 -23.00
C ALA A 117 -18.52 -1.65 -21.51
N THR A 118 -19.29 -2.65 -21.07
CA THR A 118 -19.25 -3.16 -19.70
C THR A 118 -17.88 -3.76 -19.37
N THR A 119 -17.35 -4.59 -20.26
CA THR A 119 -16.02 -5.22 -20.10
C THR A 119 -14.91 -4.16 -20.04
N LEU A 120 -14.98 -3.14 -20.90
CA LEU A 120 -14.03 -2.04 -20.93
C LEU A 120 -14.10 -1.20 -19.64
N SER A 121 -15.28 -1.00 -19.08
CA SER A 121 -15.47 -0.31 -17.80
C SER A 121 -14.73 -1.04 -16.66
N PHE A 122 -14.88 -2.36 -16.57
CA PHE A 122 -14.15 -3.17 -15.58
C PHE A 122 -12.65 -3.25 -15.87
N LEU A 123 -12.24 -3.31 -17.13
CA LEU A 123 -10.82 -3.29 -17.50
C LEU A 123 -10.16 -1.98 -17.06
N ARG A 124 -10.81 -0.84 -17.30
CA ARG A 124 -10.36 0.48 -16.82
C ARG A 124 -10.22 0.49 -15.31
N TYR A 125 -11.17 -0.09 -14.57
CA TYR A 125 -11.10 -0.18 -13.12
C TYR A 125 -9.87 -0.97 -12.65
N ASN A 126 -9.63 -2.14 -13.23
CA ASN A 126 -8.49 -2.99 -12.89
C ASN A 126 -7.16 -2.29 -13.20
N LEU A 127 -7.05 -1.62 -14.35
CA LEU A 127 -5.85 -0.89 -14.74
C LEU A 127 -5.58 0.27 -13.76
N LEU A 128 -6.60 1.04 -13.40
CA LEU A 128 -6.46 2.11 -12.40
C LEU A 128 -6.05 1.57 -11.03
N GLY A 129 -6.64 0.44 -10.60
CA GLY A 129 -6.25 -0.24 -9.36
C GLY A 129 -4.77 -0.64 -9.36
N PHE A 130 -4.29 -1.22 -10.46
CA PHE A 130 -2.90 -1.60 -10.64
C PHE A 130 -1.95 -0.40 -10.63
N LEU A 131 -2.29 0.67 -11.36
CA LEU A 131 -1.49 1.90 -11.37
C LEU A 131 -1.41 2.55 -9.99
N ASN A 132 -2.55 2.62 -9.28
CA ASN A 132 -2.60 3.15 -7.92
C ASN A 132 -1.79 2.28 -6.94
N GLU A 133 -1.74 0.96 -7.13
CA GLU A 133 -0.89 0.07 -6.34
C GLU A 133 0.60 0.34 -6.60
N ILE A 134 1.01 0.51 -7.86
CA ILE A 134 2.38 0.87 -8.23
C ILE A 134 2.79 2.21 -7.64
N GLU A 135 1.90 3.21 -7.69
CA GLU A 135 2.18 4.54 -7.17
C GLU A 135 2.30 4.53 -5.64
N LYS A 136 1.40 3.80 -4.97
CA LYS A 136 1.34 3.76 -3.50
C LYS A 136 2.39 2.86 -2.87
N TYR A 137 2.75 1.77 -3.55
CA TYR A 137 3.83 0.87 -3.16
C TYR A 137 4.90 0.97 -4.24
N PRO A 138 5.94 1.82 -4.07
CA PRO A 138 7.07 1.79 -4.98
C PRO A 138 7.59 0.35 -4.97
N THR A 139 7.43 -0.32 -6.11
CA THR A 139 7.93 -1.68 -6.27
C THR A 139 9.42 -1.69 -5.97
N MET A 140 9.99 -2.84 -5.58
CA MET A 140 11.44 -2.93 -5.34
C MET A 140 12.25 -2.34 -6.51
N GLY A 141 11.72 -2.39 -7.74
CA GLY A 141 12.30 -1.74 -8.92
C GLY A 141 12.45 -0.22 -8.80
N GLY A 142 11.43 0.50 -8.29
CA GLY A 142 11.53 1.95 -8.07
C GLY A 142 12.54 2.31 -6.98
N LEU A 143 12.68 1.46 -5.96
CA LEU A 143 13.75 1.59 -4.97
C LEU A 143 15.14 1.35 -5.61
N PHE A 144 15.28 0.34 -6.46
CA PHE A 144 16.52 0.07 -7.20
C PHE A 144 16.88 1.19 -8.17
N GLU A 145 15.90 1.79 -8.86
CA GLU A 145 16.12 2.91 -9.77
C GLU A 145 16.59 4.15 -9.00
N HIS A 146 15.95 4.47 -7.87
CA HIS A 146 16.39 5.55 -7.00
C HIS A 146 17.79 5.32 -6.41
N LEU A 147 18.09 4.09 -5.98
CA LEU A 147 19.42 3.71 -5.50
C LEU A 147 20.46 3.77 -6.64
N ALA A 148 20.10 3.35 -7.85
CA ALA A 148 20.95 3.43 -9.02
C ALA A 148 21.28 4.89 -9.36
N GLU A 149 20.29 5.78 -9.35
CA GLU A 149 20.47 7.22 -9.56
C GLU A 149 21.38 7.85 -8.51
N GLN A 150 21.16 7.56 -7.22
CA GLN A 150 22.02 8.00 -6.13
C GLN A 150 23.46 7.47 -6.28
N SER A 151 23.62 6.20 -6.62
CA SER A 151 24.95 5.60 -6.86
C SER A 151 25.66 6.21 -8.08
N GLY A 152 24.89 6.58 -9.12
CA GLY A 152 25.39 7.24 -10.32
C GLY A 152 25.95 8.63 -10.01
N MET A 153 25.25 9.41 -9.19
CA MET A 153 25.72 10.73 -8.75
C MET A 153 27.02 10.64 -7.94
N VAL A 154 27.13 9.69 -7.01
CA VAL A 154 28.35 9.49 -6.21
C VAL A 154 29.51 9.04 -7.09
N THR A 155 29.25 8.13 -8.04
CA THR A 155 30.26 7.64 -8.99
C THR A 155 30.76 8.78 -9.89
N TYR A 156 29.86 9.63 -10.37
CA TYR A 156 30.22 10.79 -11.18
C TYR A 156 31.07 11.79 -10.40
N ALA A 157 30.67 12.13 -9.17
CA ALA A 157 31.44 13.01 -8.29
C ALA A 157 32.83 12.45 -8.00
N HIS A 158 32.93 11.14 -7.74
CA HIS A 158 34.22 10.46 -7.53
C HIS A 158 35.12 10.51 -8.78
N ARG A 159 34.56 10.24 -9.98
CA ARG A 159 35.32 10.32 -11.24
C ARG A 159 35.79 11.74 -11.55
N LEU A 160 34.93 12.73 -11.33
CA LEU A 160 35.26 14.14 -11.52
C LEU A 160 36.38 14.57 -10.56
N TRP A 161 36.30 14.13 -9.31
CA TRP A 161 37.35 14.37 -8.33
C TRP A 161 38.70 13.74 -8.73
N ALA A 162 38.69 12.47 -9.15
CA ALA A 162 39.89 11.79 -9.64
C ALA A 162 40.52 12.50 -10.85
N PHE A 163 39.70 13.03 -11.76
CA PHE A 163 40.17 13.85 -12.88
C PHE A 163 40.88 15.13 -12.40
N PHE A 164 40.26 15.89 -11.49
CA PHE A 164 40.88 17.10 -10.92
C PHE A 164 42.18 16.79 -10.20
N LYS A 165 42.26 15.69 -9.45
CA LYS A 165 43.51 15.24 -8.82
C LYS A 165 44.62 14.98 -9.83
N GLY A 166 44.30 14.32 -10.94
CA GLY A 166 45.26 14.12 -12.03
C GLY A 166 45.75 15.44 -12.62
N LEU A 167 44.83 16.40 -12.81
CA LEU A 167 45.16 17.72 -13.34
C LEU A 167 46.04 18.52 -12.38
N PHE A 168 45.72 18.54 -11.09
CA PHE A 168 46.54 19.20 -10.06
C PHE A 168 47.92 18.56 -9.92
N LYS A 169 48.00 17.22 -9.93
CA LYS A 169 49.28 16.52 -9.87
C LYS A 169 50.17 16.89 -11.05
N TYR A 170 49.60 16.95 -12.25
CA TYR A 170 50.34 17.32 -13.45
C TYR A 170 50.76 18.80 -13.45
N SER A 171 49.86 19.71 -13.09
CA SER A 171 50.17 21.14 -13.05
C SER A 171 51.23 21.47 -11.99
N LEU A 172 51.13 20.89 -10.79
CA LEU A 172 52.14 21.07 -9.74
C LEU A 172 53.48 20.45 -10.14
N LYS A 173 53.48 19.29 -10.81
CA LYS A 173 54.72 18.70 -11.36
C LYS A 173 55.38 19.65 -12.38
N CYS A 174 54.61 20.26 -13.27
CA CYS A 174 55.15 21.25 -14.21
C CYS A 174 55.72 22.48 -13.51
N ILE A 175 55.04 23.00 -12.49
CA ILE A 175 55.50 24.16 -11.71
C ILE A 175 56.79 23.84 -10.94
N PHE A 176 56.85 22.71 -10.23
CA PHE A 176 58.05 22.32 -9.49
C PHE A 176 59.23 21.98 -10.40
N ALA A 177 58.99 21.39 -11.56
CA ALA A 177 60.02 21.20 -12.59
C ALA A 177 60.58 22.55 -13.10
N LEU A 178 59.73 23.58 -13.24
CA LEU A 178 60.17 24.93 -13.60
C LEU A 178 60.96 25.62 -12.48
N MET A 179 60.59 25.35 -11.22
CA MET A 179 61.20 25.98 -10.04
C MET A 179 62.42 25.20 -9.50
N GLN A 180 62.81 24.08 -10.11
CA GLN A 180 63.86 23.15 -9.63
C GLN A 180 63.64 22.67 -8.18
N ILE A 181 62.39 22.44 -7.79
CA ILE A 181 62.05 21.93 -6.46
C ILE A 181 61.88 20.41 -6.54
N GLU A 182 62.70 19.67 -5.80
CA GLU A 182 62.69 18.21 -5.75
C GLU A 182 61.93 17.72 -4.51
N ASP A 183 60.64 18.06 -4.43
CA ASP A 183 59.77 17.66 -3.32
C ASP A 183 58.69 16.67 -3.76
N ASP A 184 58.33 15.77 -2.85
CA ASP A 184 57.20 14.87 -3.03
C ASP A 184 55.88 15.67 -3.03
N LEU A 185 55.10 15.49 -4.09
CA LEU A 185 53.81 16.16 -4.31
C LEU A 185 52.66 15.51 -3.53
N SER A 186 52.87 14.30 -3.03
CA SER A 186 51.89 13.50 -2.29
C SER A 186 51.26 14.26 -1.10
N PRO A 187 52.02 14.90 -0.19
CA PRO A 187 51.44 15.60 0.97
C PRO A 187 50.50 16.76 0.59
N PHE A 188 50.75 17.45 -0.53
CA PHE A 188 49.86 18.51 -1.01
C PHE A 188 48.53 17.96 -1.53
N ILE A 189 48.59 16.89 -2.33
CA ILE A 189 47.39 16.21 -2.84
C ILE A 189 46.60 15.60 -1.69
N ASP A 190 47.27 15.01 -0.70
CA ASP A 190 46.65 14.41 0.49
C ASP A 190 45.94 15.47 1.35
N SER A 191 46.54 16.66 1.52
CA SER A 191 45.90 17.77 2.23
C SER A 191 44.64 18.27 1.51
N ILE A 192 44.65 18.29 0.18
CA ILE A 192 43.50 18.68 -0.63
C ILE A 192 42.40 17.61 -0.54
N ASP A 193 42.77 16.32 -0.61
CA ASP A 193 41.87 15.19 -0.41
C ASP A 193 41.20 15.27 0.98
N GLN A 194 41.97 15.54 2.03
CA GLN A 194 41.45 15.64 3.39
C GLN A 194 40.48 16.83 3.58
N ALA A 195 40.70 17.93 2.86
CA ALA A 195 39.81 19.09 2.88
C ALA A 195 38.51 18.86 2.10
N LEU A 196 38.55 18.15 0.96
CA LEU A 196 37.41 18.04 0.05
C LEU A 196 36.57 16.77 0.24
N CYS A 197 37.16 15.66 0.67
CA CYS A 197 36.46 14.39 0.92
C CYS A 197 35.26 14.51 1.90
N PRO A 198 35.33 15.28 3.01
CA PRO A 198 34.18 15.49 3.91
C PRO A 198 33.00 16.20 3.23
N HIS A 199 33.28 17.10 2.28
CA HIS A 199 32.26 17.91 1.61
C HIS A 199 31.62 17.22 0.41
N LEU A 200 32.37 16.35 -0.29
CA LEU A 200 31.88 15.69 -1.50
C LEU A 200 31.03 14.43 -1.21
N ARG A 201 30.85 14.05 0.07
CA ARG A 201 30.22 12.77 0.48
C ARG A 201 30.79 11.56 -0.27
N ILE A 202 32.05 11.64 -0.72
CA ILE A 202 32.79 10.54 -1.33
C ILE A 202 33.34 9.69 -0.17
N ARG A 203 32.46 9.05 0.59
CA ARG A 203 32.84 7.83 1.31
C ARG A 203 32.27 6.69 0.50
N GLY A 204 33.13 6.00 -0.24
CA GLY A 204 32.79 4.67 -0.70
C GLY A 204 32.42 3.82 0.53
N CYS A 205 31.44 2.94 0.38
CA CYS A 205 31.31 1.83 1.31
C CYS A 205 32.58 1.00 1.13
N GLU A 206 33.54 1.17 2.04
CA GLU A 206 34.67 0.26 2.16
C GLU A 206 34.09 -1.11 2.53
N THR A 207 34.24 -2.07 1.62
CA THR A 207 34.02 -3.51 1.87
C THR A 207 35.17 -4.09 2.66
#